data_AF-A0A377ZV27-F1
#
_entry.id   AF-A0A377ZV27-F1
#
_cell.length_a   1.000
_cell.length_b   1.000
_cell.length_c   1.000
_cell.angle_alpha   90.00
_cell.angle_beta   90.00
_cell.angle_gamma   90.00
#
_symmetry.space_group_name_H-M   'P 1'
#
loop_
_entity.id
_entity.type
_entity.pdbx_description
1 polymer ?
#
loop_
_entity_poly.entity_id
_entity_poly.type
_entity_poly.pdbx_seq_one_letter_code
_entity_poly.pdbx_strand_id
1 'polypeptide(L)' 'MCHPAYVDRIIMGSAYCYPRLDELDVLTSASLKAAVADRGYRLGTYRDV' A
#
# COMPACT_ATOMS: atom_id res chain seq x y z
N MET A 1 -6.65 2.88 4.82
CA MET A 1 -6.83 1.46 4.45
C MET A 1 -6.48 1.32 2.98
N CYS A 2 -5.74 0.28 2.62
CA CYS A 2 -5.25 0.01 1.26
C CYS A 2 -5.31 -1.50 0.99
N HIS A 3 -5.29 -1.87 -0.28
CA HIS A 3 -5.49 -3.23 -0.78
C HIS A 3 -4.37 -3.72 -1.73
N PRO A 4 -3.08 -3.45 -1.48
CA PRO A 4 -2.01 -3.82 -2.39
C PRO A 4 -1.93 -5.34 -2.57
N ALA A 5 -1.72 -5.79 -3.81
CA ALA A 5 -1.55 -7.20 -4.14
C ALA A 5 -0.89 -7.38 -5.51
N TYR A 6 -0.20 -8.51 -5.70
CA TYR A 6 0.14 -9.00 -7.03
C TYR A 6 -1.06 -9.67 -7.70
N VAL A 7 -1.01 -9.83 -9.02
CA VAL A 7 -2.08 -10.48 -9.79
C VAL A 7 -1.85 -11.99 -9.88
N ASP A 8 -2.82 -12.76 -9.39
CA ASP A 8 -2.95 -14.20 -9.56
C ASP A 8 -4.36 -14.61 -10.03
N ARG A 9 -4.62 -15.90 -10.22
CA ARG A 9 -5.93 -16.38 -10.69
C ARG A 9 -7.06 -16.14 -9.70
N ILE A 10 -6.76 -16.03 -8.40
CA ILE A 10 -7.77 -15.84 -7.36
C ILE A 10 -8.19 -14.36 -7.36
N ILE A 11 -7.22 -13.45 -7.36
CA ILE A 11 -7.47 -12.01 -7.30
C ILE A 11 -8.12 -11.49 -8.59
N MET A 12 -7.93 -12.16 -9.73
CA MET A 12 -8.65 -11.85 -10.98
C MET A 12 -10.18 -11.98 -10.85
N GLY A 13 -10.68 -12.72 -9.86
CA GLY A 13 -12.11 -12.77 -9.52
C GLY A 13 -12.64 -11.52 -8.80
N SER A 14 -11.75 -10.63 -8.36
CA SER A 14 -12.12 -9.38 -7.71
C SER A 14 -12.39 -8.28 -8.73
N ALA A 15 -13.48 -7.54 -8.56
CA ALA A 15 -13.75 -6.31 -9.32
C ALA A 15 -12.65 -5.24 -9.11
N TYR A 16 -11.89 -5.36 -8.03
CA TYR A 16 -10.77 -4.49 -7.69
C TYR A 16 -9.45 -5.24 -7.85
N CYS A 17 -9.23 -5.92 -8.98
CA CYS A 17 -8.01 -6.67 -9.26
C CYS A 17 -6.84 -5.74 -9.62
N TYR A 18 -6.93 -5.06 -10.77
CA TYR A 18 -5.81 -4.29 -11.32
C TYR A 18 -5.41 -3.04 -10.52
N PRO A 19 -6.33 -2.26 -9.91
CA PRO A 19 -5.94 -1.10 -9.10
C PRO A 19 -5.00 -1.43 -7.92
N ARG A 20 -4.93 -2.70 -7.51
CA ARG A 20 -4.04 -3.16 -6.42
C ARG A 20 -2.56 -3.08 -6.79
N LEU A 21 -2.24 -3.16 -8.09
CA LEU A 21 -0.87 -2.96 -8.57
C LEU A 21 -0.45 -1.51 -8.43
N ASP A 22 -1.36 -0.57 -8.73
CA ASP A 22 -1.11 0.87 -8.57
C ASP A 22 -0.92 1.22 -7.09
N GLU A 23 -1.75 0.66 -6.21
CA GLU A 23 -1.56 0.81 -4.77
C GLU A 23 -0.21 0.25 -4.30
N LEU A 24 0.19 -0.93 -4.80
CA LEU A 24 1.47 -1.54 -4.46
C LEU A 24 2.66 -0.65 -4.90
N ASP A 25 2.61 -0.09 -6.11
CA ASP A 25 3.64 0.80 -6.63
C ASP A 25 3.78 2.06 -5.76
N VAL A 26 2.66 2.73 -5.46
CA VAL A 26 2.67 3.93 -4.60
C VAL A 26 3.20 3.61 -3.21
N LEU A 27 2.69 2.54 -2.58
CA LEU A 27 3.04 2.18 -1.20
C LEU A 27 4.49 1.70 -1.04
N THR A 28 5.12 1.25 -2.11
CA THR A 28 6.53 0.83 -2.12
C THR A 28 7.48 1.86 -2.70
N SER A 29 6.95 2.99 -3.19
CA SER A 29 7.75 4.07 -3.76
C SER A 29 8.70 4.71 -2.73
N ALA A 30 9.93 4.99 -3.18
CA ALA A 30 10.93 5.69 -2.36
C ALA A 30 10.49 7.12 -2.00
N SER A 31 9.75 7.78 -2.90
CA SER A 31 9.22 9.12 -2.69
C SER A 31 8.20 9.17 -1.56
N LEU A 32 7.29 8.19 -1.46
CA LEU A 32 6.34 8.13 -0.34
C LEU A 32 7.08 7.91 0.98
N LYS A 33 8.07 7.00 1.01
CA LYS A 33 8.88 6.75 2.20
C LYS A 33 9.58 8.03 2.70
N ALA A 34 10.18 8.81 1.79
CA ALA A 34 10.78 10.10 2.12
C ALA A 34 9.73 11.09 2.63
N ALA A 35 8.60 11.20 1.93
CA ALA A 35 7.51 12.11 2.27
C ALA A 35 6.91 11.87 3.67
N VAL A 36 6.85 10.62 4.13
CA VAL A 36 6.42 10.24 5.49
C VAL A 36 7.43 10.72 6.53
N ALA A 37 8.72 10.50 6.28
CA ALA A 37 9.80 10.91 7.18
C ALA A 37 9.90 12.44 7.29
N ASP A 38 9.84 13.15 6.16
CA ASP A 38 9.95 14.63 6.11
C ASP A 38 8.81 15.32 6.86
N ARG A 39 7.63 14.70 6.90
CA ARG A 39 6.47 15.21 7.63
C ARG A 39 6.46 14.83 9.11
N GLY A 40 7.45 14.06 9.58
CA GLY A 40 7.55 13.61 10.96
C GLY A 40 6.46 12.61 11.38
N TYR A 41 5.81 11.94 10.42
CA TYR A 41 4.83 10.92 10.75
C TYR A 41 5.51 9.66 11.29
N ARG A 42 5.00 9.13 12.41
CA ARG A 42 5.41 7.84 12.95
C ARG A 42 4.42 6.78 12.51
N LEU A 43 4.89 5.81 11.71
CA LEU A 43 4.10 4.63 11.38
C LEU A 43 3.98 3.74 12.62
N GLY A 44 2.74 3.50 13.04
CA GLY A 44 2.40 2.66 14.19
C GLY A 44 1.59 1.44 13.77
N THR A 45 1.46 0.51 14.70
CA THR A 45 0.65 -0.69 14.61
C THR A 45 -0.48 -0.63 15.65
N TYR A 46 -1.44 -1.55 15.59
CA TYR A 46 -2.51 -1.68 16.60
C TYR A 46 -2.00 -2.00 18.02
N ARG A 47 -0.69 -2.17 18.24
CA ARG A 47 -0.10 -2.31 19.58
C ARG A 47 0.37 -0.99 20.18
N ASP A 48 0.41 0.08 19.39
CA ASP A 48 0.88 1.40 19.81
C ASP A 48 -0.27 2.32 20.27
N VAL A 49 -1.49 1.78 20.41
CA VAL A 49 -2.70 2.46 20.89
C VAL A 49 -2.97 2.21 22.37
#